data_AF-A0AAU5UYU8-F1
#
_entry.id   AF-A0AAU5UYU8-F1
#
_cell.length_a   1.000
_cell.length_b   1.000
_cell.length_c   1.000
_cell.angle_alpha   90.00
_cell.angle_beta   90.00
_cell.angle_gamma   90.00
#
_symmetry.space_group_name_H-M   'P 1'
#
loop_
_entity.id
_entity.type
_entity.pdbx_description
1 polymer ?
#
loop_
_entity_poly.entity_id
_entity_poly.type
_entity_poly.pdbx_seq_one_letter_code
_entity_poly.pdbx_strand_id
1 'polypeptide(L)'
;MVARVVVSVERIQILLVPTAAPAAGLVGGDISPRRRRQADDALAAPVFEFHDLDRPTAQAVSELATMAGVDLATAHAAHLALRSPGRPMLTAHPAEPHKVHPGIETVELP
;
A
#
# COMPACT_ATOMS: atom_id res chain seq x y z
N MET A 1 -1.59 -30.34 -36.95
CA MET A 1 -2.09 -29.06 -36.41
C MET A 1 -2.58 -29.34 -34.99
N VAL A 2 -1.79 -28.99 -33.97
CA VAL A 2 -2.12 -29.31 -32.57
C VAL A 2 -2.46 -28.00 -31.87
N ALA A 3 -3.73 -27.82 -31.52
CA ALA A 3 -4.18 -26.68 -30.73
C ALA A 3 -3.65 -26.85 -29.29
N ARG A 4 -2.63 -26.08 -28.93
CA ARG A 4 -2.24 -25.90 -27.52
C ARG A 4 -3.25 -24.95 -26.89
N VAL A 5 -4.22 -25.50 -26.19
CA VAL A 5 -5.05 -24.73 -25.26
C VAL A 5 -4.18 -24.39 -24.05
N VAL A 6 -3.63 -23.17 -24.05
CA VAL A 6 -2.99 -22.59 -22.87
C VAL A 6 -4.13 -22.02 -22.03
N VAL A 7 -4.52 -22.74 -20.97
CA VAL A 7 -5.42 -22.19 -19.96
C VAL A 7 -4.64 -21.17 -19.16
N SER A 8 -4.76 -19.89 -19.53
CA SER A 8 -4.21 -18.77 -18.76
C SER A 8 -5.05 -18.62 -17.50
N VAL A 9 -4.54 -19.11 -16.36
CA VAL A 9 -5.18 -18.86 -15.06
C VAL A 9 -4.85 -17.42 -14.69
N GLU A 10 -5.83 -16.50 -14.77
CA GLU A 10 -5.71 -15.17 -14.19
C GLU A 10 -5.42 -15.32 -12.69
N ARG A 11 -4.15 -15.14 -12.30
CA ARG A 11 -3.77 -15.11 -10.89
C ARG A 11 -4.21 -13.76 -10.33
N ILE A 12 -5.25 -13.78 -9.49
CA ILE A 12 -5.59 -12.64 -8.65
C ILE A 12 -4.42 -12.40 -7.70
N GLN A 13 -3.73 -11.27 -7.85
CA GLN A 13 -2.69 -10.85 -6.92
C GLN A 13 -3.32 -10.05 -5.79
N ILE A 14 -3.10 -10.49 -4.55
CA ILE A 14 -3.57 -9.78 -3.36
C ILE A 14 -2.72 -8.51 -3.18
N LEU A 15 -3.38 -7.37 -3.06
CA LEU A 15 -2.81 -6.06 -2.78
C LEU A 15 -2.76 -5.84 -1.27
N LEU A 16 -1.56 -5.62 -0.75
CA LEU A 16 -1.38 -5.36 0.68
C LEU A 16 -1.62 -3.88 0.95
N VAL A 17 -2.53 -3.58 1.87
CA VAL A 17 -2.95 -2.20 2.18
C VAL A 17 -2.52 -1.85 3.60
N PRO A 18 -1.55 -0.93 3.78
CA PRO A 18 -1.21 -0.42 5.11
C PRO A 18 -2.35 0.47 5.59
N THR A 19 -3.01 0.11 6.69
CA THR A 19 -4.22 0.82 7.21
C THR A 19 -4.04 2.32 7.46
N ALA A 20 -2.80 2.78 7.66
CA ALA A 20 -2.48 4.20 7.79
C ALA A 20 -2.72 5.00 6.50
N ALA A 21 -2.55 4.39 5.32
CA ALA A 21 -2.74 5.05 4.03
C ALA A 21 -4.21 5.43 3.75
N PRO A 22 -5.21 4.53 3.83
CA PRO A 22 -6.61 4.91 3.67
C PRO A 22 -7.06 5.86 4.79
N ALA A 23 -6.56 5.68 6.02
CA ALA A 23 -6.87 6.62 7.11
C ALA A 23 -6.40 8.05 6.80
N ALA A 24 -5.16 8.22 6.30
CA ALA A 24 -4.64 9.52 5.90
C ALA A 24 -5.47 10.15 4.77
N GLY A 25 -5.87 9.36 3.77
CA GLY A 25 -6.73 9.83 2.68
C GLY A 25 -8.13 10.26 3.14
N LEU A 26 -8.68 9.61 4.18
CA LEU A 26 -9.99 9.93 4.74
C LEU A 26 -9.99 11.14 5.71
N VAL A 27 -8.86 11.43 6.35
CA VAL A 27 -8.73 12.54 7.32
C VAL A 27 -8.25 13.83 6.64
N GLY A 28 -7.38 13.74 5.64
CA GLY A 28 -6.75 14.91 5.01
C GLY A 28 -7.59 15.61 3.94
N GLY A 29 -8.72 15.05 3.53
CA GLY A 29 -9.53 15.57 2.41
C GLY A 29 -10.95 15.96 2.81
N ASP A 30 -11.47 17.01 2.17
CA ASP A 30 -12.89 17.37 2.19
C ASP A 30 -13.67 16.36 1.32
N ILE A 31 -13.70 15.11 1.76
CA ILE A 31 -14.33 14.00 1.06
C ILE A 31 -15.83 14.08 1.29
N SER A 32 -16.58 14.30 0.21
CA SER A 32 -18.04 14.24 0.26
C SER A 32 -18.50 12.85 0.74
N PRO A 33 -19.64 12.74 1.45
CA PRO A 33 -20.16 11.45 1.91
C PRO A 33 -20.32 10.42 0.80
N ARG A 34 -20.60 10.87 -0.44
CA ARG A 34 -20.68 10.01 -1.61
C ARG A 34 -19.32 9.41 -1.98
N ARG A 35 -18.26 10.22 -2.02
CA ARG A 35 -16.90 9.73 -2.31
C ARG A 35 -16.39 8.81 -1.22
N ARG A 36 -16.75 9.07 0.04
CA ARG A 36 -16.43 8.17 1.15
C ARG A 36 -17.03 6.79 0.95
N ARG A 37 -18.33 6.70 0.66
CA ARG A 37 -19.00 5.41 0.39
C ARG A 37 -18.37 4.68 -0.81
N GLN A 38 -18.06 5.41 -1.88
CA GLN A 38 -17.38 4.80 -3.04
C GLN A 38 -16.00 4.24 -2.70
N ALA A 39 -15.24 4.93 -1.83
CA ALA A 39 -13.96 4.42 -1.34
C ALA A 39 -14.14 3.18 -0.45
N ASP A 40 -15.12 3.20 0.47
CA ASP A 40 -15.44 2.05 1.32
C ASP A 40 -15.87 0.83 0.48
N ASP A 41 -16.73 1.04 -0.52
CA ASP A 41 -17.18 -0.03 -1.45
C ASP A 41 -16.01 -0.60 -2.26
N ALA A 42 -15.09 0.26 -2.74
CA ALA A 42 -13.92 -0.18 -3.49
C ALA A 42 -12.94 -0.98 -2.60
N LEU A 43 -12.72 -0.50 -1.37
CA LEU A 43 -11.83 -1.14 -0.39
C LEU A 43 -12.39 -2.45 0.17
N ALA A 44 -13.69 -2.71 0.02
CA ALA A 44 -14.32 -3.98 0.36
C ALA A 44 -14.04 -5.10 -0.67
N ALA A 45 -13.37 -4.81 -1.79
CA ALA A 45 -13.02 -5.82 -2.79
C ALA A 45 -12.09 -6.89 -2.19
N PRO A 46 -12.27 -8.19 -2.54
CA PRO A 46 -11.53 -9.31 -1.94
C PRO A 46 -10.05 -9.38 -2.37
N VAL A 47 -9.60 -8.42 -3.17
CA VAL A 47 -8.22 -8.30 -3.63
C VAL A 47 -7.34 -7.57 -2.61
N PHE A 48 -7.93 -6.90 -1.61
CA PHE A 48 -7.20 -6.14 -0.61
C PHE A 48 -7.02 -6.92 0.69
N GLU A 49 -5.79 -6.99 1.17
CA GLU A 49 -5.45 -7.49 2.50
C GLU A 49 -4.92 -6.33 3.34
N PHE A 50 -5.67 -5.96 4.38
CA PHE A 50 -5.33 -4.84 5.25
C PHE A 50 -4.34 -5.27 6.32
N HIS A 51 -3.28 -4.49 6.47
CA HIS A 51 -2.28 -4.67 7.52
C HIS A 51 -2.45 -3.61 8.60
N ASP A 52 -2.74 -4.09 9.81
CA ASP A 52 -3.04 -3.27 10.99
C ASP A 52 -1.77 -2.74 11.67
N LEU A 53 -1.91 -1.58 12.32
CA LEU A 53 -0.90 -1.04 13.23
C LEU A 53 -1.11 -1.59 14.64
N ASP A 54 -0.52 -2.74 14.94
CA ASP A 54 -0.34 -3.17 16.32
C ASP A 54 0.73 -2.32 17.04
N ARG A 55 0.83 -2.45 18.36
CA ARG A 55 1.78 -1.63 19.16
C ARG A 55 3.23 -1.77 18.66
N PRO A 56 3.79 -2.97 18.44
CA PRO A 56 5.14 -3.12 17.90
C PRO A 56 5.32 -2.47 16.53
N THR A 57 4.37 -2.67 15.62
CA THR A 57 4.43 -2.11 14.26
C THR A 57 4.34 -0.59 14.31
N ALA A 58 3.46 -0.03 15.14
CA ALA A 58 3.33 1.41 15.32
C ALA A 58 4.63 2.06 15.81
N GLN A 59 5.34 1.41 16.72
CA GLN A 59 6.65 1.89 17.17
C GLN A 59 7.67 1.89 16.03
N ALA A 60 7.82 0.76 15.31
CA ALA A 60 8.74 0.67 14.19
C ALA A 60 8.43 1.69 13.09
N VAL A 61 7.15 1.87 12.75
CA VAL A 61 6.69 2.86 11.77
C VAL A 61 6.99 4.29 12.23
N SER A 62 6.79 4.61 13.51
CA SER A 62 7.14 5.93 14.07
C SER A 62 8.63 6.21 13.97
N GLU A 63 9.48 5.22 14.27
CA GLU A 63 10.93 5.34 14.16
C GLU A 63 11.36 5.58 12.70
N LEU A 64 10.81 4.79 11.75
CA LEU A 64 11.06 4.98 10.31
C LEU A 64 10.63 6.36 9.80
N ALA A 65 9.42 6.79 10.18
CA ALA A 65 8.89 8.10 9.80
C ALA A 65 9.81 9.23 10.28
N THR A 66 10.27 9.15 11.54
CA THR A 66 11.16 10.14 12.15
C THR A 66 12.52 10.17 11.48
N MET A 67 13.13 9.00 11.26
CA MET A 67 14.47 8.90 10.68
C MET A 67 14.52 9.32 9.21
N ALA A 68 13.52 8.94 8.43
CA ALA A 68 13.45 9.26 7.00
C ALA A 68 12.82 10.63 6.70
N GLY A 69 12.18 11.26 7.68
CA GLY A 69 11.48 12.53 7.51
C GLY A 69 10.26 12.42 6.59
N VAL A 70 9.48 11.34 6.74
CA VAL A 70 8.29 11.05 5.92
C VAL A 70 7.04 10.93 6.80
N ASP A 71 5.86 10.98 6.20
CA ASP A 71 4.61 10.80 6.94
C ASP A 71 4.41 9.33 7.40
N LEU A 72 3.50 9.14 8.37
CA LEU A 72 3.21 7.81 8.94
C LEU A 72 2.62 6.84 7.91
N ALA A 73 1.89 7.33 6.91
CA ALA A 73 1.30 6.49 5.87
C ALA A 73 2.39 5.89 4.97
N THR A 74 3.33 6.72 4.54
CA THR A 74 4.51 6.35 3.76
C THR A 74 5.41 5.43 4.56
N ALA A 75 5.68 5.75 5.83
CA ALA A 75 6.49 4.90 6.69
C ALA A 75 5.84 3.52 6.92
N HIS A 76 4.52 3.45 7.08
CA HIS A 76 3.81 2.18 7.21
C HIS A 76 3.86 1.37 5.91
N ALA A 77 3.66 2.01 4.76
CA ALA A 77 3.79 1.35 3.46
C ALA A 77 5.21 0.82 3.22
N ALA A 78 6.23 1.61 3.56
CA ALA A 78 7.63 1.21 3.46
C ALA A 78 7.96 0.05 4.43
N HIS A 79 7.47 0.11 5.67
CA HIS A 79 7.60 -1.00 6.63
C HIS A 79 7.04 -2.31 6.07
N LEU A 80 5.86 -2.25 5.45
CA LEU A 80 5.21 -3.41 4.86
C LEU A 80 5.96 -3.94 3.63
N ALA A 81 6.47 -3.05 2.77
CA ALA A 81 7.28 -3.41 1.60
C ALA A 81 8.59 -4.10 2.01
N LEU A 82 9.27 -3.60 3.04
CA LEU A 82 10.50 -4.22 3.56
C LEU A 82 10.25 -5.63 4.13
N ARG A 83 9.05 -5.89 4.65
CA ARG A 83 8.66 -7.22 5.15
C ARG A 83 8.11 -8.15 4.07
N SER A 84 7.86 -7.62 2.87
CA SER A 84 7.25 -8.34 1.76
C SER A 84 8.09 -8.21 0.48
N PRO A 85 9.34 -8.74 0.48
CA PRO A 85 10.23 -8.60 -0.67
C PRO A 85 9.60 -9.18 -1.95
N GLY A 86 9.85 -8.52 -3.09
CA GLY A 86 9.27 -8.88 -4.39
C GLY A 86 7.83 -8.41 -4.60
N ARG A 87 7.29 -7.59 -3.69
CA ARG A 87 6.03 -6.87 -3.89
C ARG A 87 6.30 -5.37 -4.01
N PRO A 88 6.11 -4.77 -5.20
CA PRO A 88 6.36 -3.35 -5.37
C PRO A 88 5.30 -2.51 -4.65
N MET A 89 5.73 -1.36 -4.14
CA MET A 89 4.84 -0.36 -3.56
C MET A 89 4.24 0.51 -4.68
N LEU A 90 2.91 0.57 -4.74
CA LEU A 90 2.19 1.47 -5.64
C LEU A 90 2.08 2.86 -4.99
N THR A 91 2.64 3.90 -5.62
CA THR A 91 2.66 5.25 -5.03
C THR A 91 2.74 6.36 -6.08
N ALA A 92 2.14 7.52 -5.82
CA ALA A 92 2.33 8.73 -6.63
C ALA A 92 3.63 9.49 -6.27
N HIS A 93 4.33 9.08 -5.21
CA HIS A 93 5.52 9.75 -4.70
C HIS A 93 6.65 8.74 -4.46
N PRO A 94 7.28 8.18 -5.51
CA PRO A 94 8.28 7.12 -5.38
C PRO A 94 9.54 7.56 -4.62
N ALA A 95 9.86 8.85 -4.61
CA ALA A 95 10.99 9.38 -3.87
C ALA A 95 10.83 9.26 -2.34
N GLU A 96 9.61 9.28 -1.81
CA GLU A 96 9.37 9.24 -0.36
C GLU A 96 9.73 7.87 0.26
N PRO A 97 9.28 6.72 -0.28
CA PRO A 97 9.75 5.41 0.17
C PRO A 97 11.27 5.22 0.07
N HIS A 98 11.92 5.80 -0.94
CA HIS A 98 13.37 5.68 -1.11
C HIS A 98 14.17 6.41 -0.03
N LYS A 99 13.60 7.41 0.65
CA LYS A 99 14.21 8.02 1.84
C LYS A 99 14.26 7.04 3.01
N VAL A 100 13.32 6.08 3.08
CA VAL A 100 13.31 5.03 4.10
C VAL A 100 14.33 3.94 3.75
N HIS A 101 14.27 3.42 2.52
CA HIS A 101 15.23 2.44 2.04
C HIS A 101 15.31 2.44 0.50
N PRO A 102 16.50 2.60 -0.10
CA PRO A 102 16.65 2.74 -1.55
C PRO A 102 16.33 1.45 -2.34
N GLY A 103 16.33 0.30 -1.67
CA GLY A 103 15.96 -0.99 -2.27
C GLY A 103 14.46 -1.27 -2.33
N ILE A 104 13.58 -0.34 -1.93
CA ILE A 104 12.14 -0.51 -2.07
C ILE A 104 11.75 -0.36 -3.55
N GLU A 105 11.23 -1.43 -4.13
CA GLU A 105 10.64 -1.40 -5.47
C GLU A 105 9.36 -0.57 -5.45
N THR A 106 9.25 0.42 -6.35
CA THR A 106 8.09 1.30 -6.46
C THR A 106 7.54 1.26 -7.88
N VAL A 107 6.21 1.29 -8.01
CA VAL A 107 5.51 1.51 -9.28
C VAL A 107 4.71 2.80 -9.14
N GLU A 108 4.93 3.72 -10.07
CA GLU A 108 4.25 5.00 -10.08
C GLU A 108 2.78 4.82 -10.51
N LEU A 109 1.87 5.41 -9.76
CA LEU A 109 0.45 5.45 -10.13
C LEU A 109 0.21 6.55 -11.17
N PRO A 110 -0.62 6.30 -12.20
CA PRO A 110 -0.93 7.27 -13.26
C PRO A 110 -1.73 8.47 -12.78
#